data_AF-A0A971LGH6-F1
#
_entry.id   AF-A0A971LGH6-F1
#
_cell.length_a   1.000
_cell.length_b   1.000
_cell.length_c   1.000
_cell.angle_alpha   90.00
_cell.angle_beta   90.00
_cell.angle_gamma   90.00
#
_symmetry.space_group_name_H-M   'P 1'
#
loop_
_entity.id
_entity.type
_entity.pdbx_description
1 polymer ?
#
loop_
_entity_poly.entity_id
_entity_poly.type
_entity_poly.pdbx_seq_one_letter_code
_entity_poly.pdbx_strand_id
1 'polypeptide(L)'
;MAKENYKEENAFVAGSDESGLCIALWQNQTYEFNIDGISVQVVQTADVSQSGLNKLELLFKNESPARFSLEILIPENTVNACVMLNGQVLIMPMAADWPEKLMPLELSACQQKGEAVSTLRAGEFQKINFRWQKGDKLSIYCV
;
A
#
# COMPACT_ATOMS: atom_id res chain seq x y z
N MET A 1 25.19 9.98 6.89
CA MET A 1 23.90 9.28 6.65
C MET A 1 22.96 10.29 6.02
N ALA A 2 22.75 10.17 4.71
CA ALA A 2 21.90 11.10 3.97
C ALA A 2 20.45 10.89 4.43
N LYS A 3 19.84 11.93 5.01
CA LYS A 3 18.38 12.05 5.03
C LYS A 3 18.00 12.37 3.59
N GLU A 4 17.58 11.36 2.84
CA GLU A 4 16.99 11.60 1.53
C GLU A 4 15.72 12.42 1.74
N ASN A 5 15.67 13.56 1.06
CA ASN A 5 14.47 14.39 0.99
C ASN A 5 13.39 13.55 0.30
N TYR A 6 12.57 12.85 1.08
CA TYR A 6 11.30 12.32 0.59
C TYR A 6 10.48 13.53 0.16
N LYS A 7 10.53 13.84 -1.14
CA LYS A 7 9.65 14.83 -1.76
C LYS A 7 8.22 14.38 -1.56
N GLU A 8 7.31 15.33 -1.41
CA GLU A 8 5.86 15.15 -1.39
C GLU A 8 5.31 14.70 -2.77
N GLU A 9 6.03 13.82 -3.48
CA GLU A 9 5.75 13.44 -4.85
C GLU A 9 5.86 11.92 -4.98
N ASN A 10 4.96 11.33 -5.77
CA ASN A 10 5.03 9.92 -6.11
C ASN A 10 6.20 9.69 -7.06
N ALA A 11 7.07 8.72 -6.78
CA ALA A 11 8.27 8.49 -7.54
C ALA A 11 8.67 7.02 -7.56
N PHE A 12 9.12 6.53 -8.72
CA PHE A 12 9.86 5.28 -8.79
C PHE A 12 11.36 5.55 -8.62
N VAL A 13 11.99 4.82 -7.70
CA VAL A 13 13.43 4.90 -7.44
C VAL A 13 14.04 3.56 -7.84
N ALA A 14 14.90 3.60 -8.87
CA ALA A 14 15.72 2.45 -9.26
C ALA A 14 17.04 2.51 -8.48
N GLY A 15 17.30 1.50 -7.65
CA GLY A 15 18.56 1.34 -6.93
C GLY A 15 19.27 0.04 -7.28
N SER A 16 20.59 0.00 -7.07
CA SER A 16 21.41 -1.20 -7.31
C SER A 16 21.05 -2.36 -6.37
N ASP A 17 20.63 -2.03 -5.15
CA ASP A 17 20.37 -2.99 -4.08
C ASP A 17 18.86 -3.11 -3.79
N GLU A 18 18.11 -2.05 -4.05
CA GLU A 18 16.65 -2.03 -3.91
C GLU A 18 16.02 -1.05 -4.91
N SER A 19 15.04 -1.53 -5.68
CA SER A 19 14.19 -0.70 -6.52
C SER A 19 12.77 -0.69 -5.95
N GLY A 20 12.10 0.46 -5.99
CA GLY A 20 10.79 0.59 -5.39
C GLY A 20 9.97 1.79 -5.88
N LEU A 21 8.67 1.71 -5.64
CA LEU A 21 7.70 2.76 -5.94
C LEU A 21 7.28 3.45 -4.64
N CYS A 22 7.58 4.73 -4.52
CA CYS A 22 7.16 5.61 -3.44
C CYS A 22 5.84 6.30 -3.80
N ILE A 23 4.86 6.23 -2.90
CA ILE A 23 3.54 6.84 -3.03
C ILE A 23 3.29 7.75 -1.82
N ALA A 24 3.57 9.04 -1.98
CA ALA A 24 3.32 10.07 -0.98
C ALA A 24 1.91 10.69 -1.13
N LEU A 25 1.35 10.71 -2.35
CA LEU A 25 0.07 11.33 -2.68
C LEU A 25 -0.95 10.30 -3.17
N TRP A 26 -2.12 10.31 -2.54
CA TRP A 26 -3.24 9.44 -2.88
C TRP A 26 -4.08 10.07 -4.00
N GLN A 27 -3.85 9.65 -5.24
CA GLN A 27 -4.52 10.17 -6.43
C GLN A 27 -4.66 9.10 -7.51
N ASN A 28 -5.54 9.33 -8.49
CA ASN A 28 -5.64 8.45 -9.65
C ASN A 28 -4.40 8.65 -10.54
N GLN A 29 -3.59 7.61 -10.69
CA GLN A 29 -2.33 7.68 -11.43
C GLN A 29 -1.97 6.30 -12.01
N THR A 30 -1.27 6.29 -13.13
CA THR A 30 -0.65 5.07 -13.66
C THR A 30 0.86 5.26 -13.67
N TYR A 31 1.58 4.24 -13.19
CA TYR A 31 3.03 4.18 -13.20
C TYR A 31 3.47 3.15 -14.21
N GLU A 32 4.48 3.49 -14.99
CA GLU A 32 5.11 2.61 -15.97
C GLU A 32 6.63 2.70 -15.81
N PHE A 33 7.27 1.57 -15.57
CA PHE A 33 8.71 1.49 -15.39
C PHE A 33 9.24 0.11 -15.77
N ASN A 34 10.57 -0.01 -15.86
CA ASN A 34 11.24 -1.28 -16.12
C ASN A 34 12.11 -1.67 -14.91
N ILE A 35 12.07 -2.94 -14.52
CA ILE A 35 12.93 -3.51 -13.49
C ILE A 35 13.46 -4.86 -13.97
N ASP A 36 14.78 -5.03 -14.00
CA ASP A 36 15.45 -6.26 -14.47
C ASP A 36 14.97 -6.73 -15.86
N GLY A 37 14.68 -5.78 -16.76
CA GLY A 37 14.15 -6.08 -18.10
C GLY A 37 12.65 -6.36 -18.14
N ILE A 38 11.96 -6.41 -17.00
CA ILE A 38 10.52 -6.62 -16.91
C ILE A 38 9.78 -5.29 -16.97
N SER A 39 8.84 -5.16 -17.92
CA SER A 39 7.93 -4.01 -17.98
C SER A 39 6.85 -4.13 -16.89
N VAL A 40 6.75 -3.11 -16.04
CA VAL A 40 5.80 -3.03 -14.93
C VAL A 40 4.85 -1.87 -15.16
N GLN A 41 3.55 -2.14 -15.01
CA GLN A 41 2.51 -1.13 -14.95
C GLN A 41 1.74 -1.28 -13.63
N VAL A 42 1.57 -0.18 -12.91
CA VAL A 42 0.79 -0.13 -11.66
C VAL A 42 -0.27 0.96 -11.81
N VAL A 43 -1.53 0.61 -11.59
CA VAL A 43 -2.64 1.58 -11.60
C VAL A 43 -3.04 1.89 -10.18
N GLN A 44 -2.88 3.16 -9.79
CA GLN A 44 -3.35 3.71 -8.55
C GLN A 44 -4.75 4.29 -8.73
N THR A 45 -5.66 3.91 -7.84
CA THR A 45 -6.99 4.53 -7.69
C THR A 45 -7.13 5.00 -6.26
N ALA A 46 -7.52 6.26 -6.06
CA ALA A 46 -7.75 6.83 -4.75
C ALA A 46 -9.20 7.31 -4.63
N ASP A 47 -9.86 6.91 -3.55
CA ASP A 47 -11.16 7.42 -3.13
C ASP A 47 -10.99 8.10 -1.78
N VAL A 48 -10.97 9.43 -1.80
CA VAL A 48 -10.86 10.27 -0.62
C VAL A 48 -12.28 10.72 -0.29
N SER A 49 -13.00 9.89 0.47
CA SER A 49 -14.41 10.12 0.72
C SER A 49 -14.63 11.16 1.82
N GLN A 50 -15.71 11.94 1.70
CA GLN A 50 -16.19 12.76 2.82
C GLN A 50 -16.80 11.94 3.95
N SER A 51 -17.10 10.65 3.72
CA SER A 51 -17.66 9.73 4.71
C SER A 51 -16.66 9.24 5.76
N GLY A 52 -15.41 9.70 5.71
CA GLY A 52 -14.38 9.40 6.71
C GLY A 52 -13.64 8.09 6.48
N LEU A 53 -13.89 7.39 5.37
CA LEU A 53 -13.07 6.25 4.93
C LEU A 53 -12.35 6.64 3.64
N ASN A 54 -11.04 6.75 3.71
CA ASN A 54 -10.17 6.95 2.57
C ASN A 54 -9.66 5.60 2.09
N LYS A 55 -9.57 5.43 0.77
CA LYS A 55 -9.11 4.19 0.14
C LYS A 55 -8.07 4.48 -0.93
N LEU A 56 -7.00 3.71 -0.93
CA LEU A 56 -6.01 3.63 -1.98
C LEU A 56 -5.98 2.19 -2.52
N GLU A 57 -6.09 2.02 -3.83
CA GLU A 57 -5.90 0.73 -4.49
C GLU A 57 -4.75 0.80 -5.49
N LEU A 58 -3.89 -0.21 -5.48
CA LEU A 58 -2.86 -0.44 -6.47
C LEU A 58 -3.15 -1.75 -7.19
N LEU A 59 -3.41 -1.68 -8.49
CA LEU A 59 -3.60 -2.83 -9.37
C LEU A 59 -2.34 -3.06 -10.20
N PHE A 60 -1.74 -4.24 -10.07
CA PHE A 60 -0.53 -4.62 -10.79
C PHE A 60 -0.89 -5.27 -12.13
N LYS A 61 -0.32 -4.73 -13.21
CA LYS A 61 -0.59 -5.15 -14.60
C LYS A 61 0.68 -5.64 -15.34
N ASN A 62 1.73 -5.99 -14.60
CA ASN A 62 2.96 -6.52 -15.16
C ASN A 62 2.72 -7.87 -15.88
N GLU A 63 3.21 -8.02 -17.11
CA GLU A 63 3.04 -9.27 -17.89
C GLU A 63 3.89 -10.44 -17.35
N SER A 64 4.96 -10.14 -16.60
CA SER A 64 5.77 -11.14 -15.90
C SER A 64 5.98 -10.74 -14.44
N PRO A 65 6.02 -11.68 -13.48
CA PRO A 65 6.16 -11.34 -12.07
C PRO A 65 7.47 -10.60 -11.75
N ALA A 66 7.38 -9.45 -11.08
CA ALA A 66 8.51 -8.57 -10.75
C ALA A 66 8.60 -8.35 -9.24
N ARG A 67 9.82 -8.31 -8.69
CA ARG A 67 10.05 -8.04 -7.25
C ARG A 67 10.53 -6.62 -7.07
N PHE A 68 9.79 -5.82 -6.30
CA PHE A 68 10.16 -4.46 -5.93
C PHE A 68 9.40 -4.06 -4.65
N SER A 69 9.90 -3.05 -3.96
CA SER A 69 9.23 -2.50 -2.79
C SER A 69 8.25 -1.39 -3.14
N LEU A 70 7.22 -1.26 -2.32
CA LEU A 70 6.35 -0.10 -2.25
C LEU A 70 6.65 0.62 -0.96
N GLU A 71 6.76 1.94 -0.99
CA GLU A 71 6.82 2.79 0.19
C GLU A 71 5.61 3.72 0.11
N ILE A 72 4.61 3.48 0.96
CA ILE A 72 3.32 4.18 0.86
C ILE A 72 3.12 5.02 2.12
N LEU A 73 2.98 6.33 1.95
CA LEU A 73 2.70 7.24 3.05
C LEU A 73 1.27 7.01 3.56
N ILE A 74 1.16 6.74 4.87
CA ILE A 74 -0.12 6.75 5.56
C ILE A 74 -0.44 8.21 5.94
N PRO A 75 -1.59 8.77 5.56
CA PRO A 75 -1.92 10.17 5.86
C PRO A 75 -1.82 10.49 7.36
N GLU A 76 -1.30 11.67 7.71
CA GLU A 76 -1.07 12.08 9.11
C GLU A 76 -2.34 12.12 9.96
N ASN A 77 -3.49 12.37 9.35
CA ASN A 77 -4.78 12.43 10.03
C ASN A 77 -5.46 11.06 10.19
N THR A 78 -4.79 9.97 9.83
CA THR A 78 -5.29 8.60 9.97
C THR A 78 -5.38 8.22 11.45
N VAL A 79 -6.57 7.86 11.91
CA VAL A 79 -6.82 7.32 13.25
C VAL A 79 -6.62 5.80 13.25
N ASN A 80 -7.09 5.13 12.19
CA ASN A 80 -6.92 3.69 12.04
C ASN A 80 -6.67 3.35 10.56
N ALA A 81 -5.87 2.33 10.29
CA ALA A 81 -5.64 1.88 8.93
C ALA A 81 -5.40 0.38 8.84
N CYS A 82 -5.75 -0.19 7.69
CA CYS A 82 -5.55 -1.60 7.37
C CYS A 82 -5.01 -1.73 5.94
N VAL A 83 -4.16 -2.74 5.71
CA VAL A 83 -3.72 -3.11 4.36
C VAL A 83 -4.26 -4.47 4.01
N MET A 84 -4.79 -4.60 2.80
CA MET A 84 -5.25 -5.85 2.23
C MET A 84 -4.49 -6.17 0.94
N LEU A 85 -4.27 -7.45 0.69
CA LEU A 85 -3.76 -7.97 -0.56
C LEU A 85 -4.74 -9.01 -1.09
N ASN A 86 -5.20 -8.83 -2.33
CA ASN A 86 -6.11 -9.75 -3.02
C ASN A 86 -7.38 -10.07 -2.21
N GLY A 87 -7.90 -9.06 -1.50
CA GLY A 87 -9.11 -9.18 -0.69
C GLY A 87 -8.89 -9.74 0.72
N GLN A 88 -7.67 -10.11 1.11
CA GLN A 88 -7.35 -10.60 2.46
C GLN A 88 -6.48 -9.61 3.23
N VAL A 89 -6.64 -9.55 4.55
CA VAL A 89 -5.83 -8.68 5.41
C VAL A 89 -4.36 -9.07 5.32
N LEU A 90 -3.52 -8.14 4.90
CA LEU A 90 -2.07 -8.25 4.89
C LEU A 90 -1.46 -7.66 6.17
N ILE A 91 -1.90 -6.45 6.55
CA ILE A 91 -1.48 -5.76 7.78
C ILE A 91 -2.73 -5.41 8.58
N MET A 92 -2.77 -5.85 9.83
CA MET A 92 -3.89 -5.63 10.74
C MET A 92 -4.15 -4.14 11.00
N PRO A 93 -5.39 -3.78 11.38
CA PRO A 93 -5.73 -2.46 11.90
C PRO A 93 -4.75 -1.96 12.97
N MET A 94 -4.49 -0.65 12.99
CA MET A 94 -3.71 0.03 14.03
C MET A 94 -4.37 -0.05 15.41
N ALA A 95 -5.70 -0.08 15.45
CA ALA A 95 -6.51 -0.18 16.67
C ALA A 95 -7.63 -1.22 16.51
N ALA A 96 -8.09 -1.77 17.64
CA ALA A 96 -9.12 -2.81 17.69
C ALA A 96 -10.49 -2.33 17.17
N ASP A 97 -10.81 -1.05 17.34
CA ASP A 97 -12.08 -0.45 16.93
C ASP A 97 -12.05 -0.15 15.41
N TRP A 98 -12.15 -1.19 14.60
CA TRP A 98 -12.28 -1.08 13.14
C TRP A 98 -13.75 -0.89 12.75
N PRO A 99 -14.08 0.02 11.81
CA PRO A 99 -15.46 0.25 11.38
C PRO A 99 -15.97 -0.87 10.45
N GLU A 100 -16.20 -2.07 10.99
CA GLU A 100 -16.60 -3.28 10.23
C GLU A 100 -17.84 -3.06 9.34
N LYS A 101 -18.75 -2.16 9.74
CA LYS A 101 -19.95 -1.81 8.94
C LYS A 101 -19.62 -1.10 7.63
N LEU A 102 -18.54 -0.31 7.61
CA LEU A 102 -18.07 0.37 6.41
C LEU A 102 -17.23 -0.58 5.55
N MET A 103 -16.45 -1.44 6.20
CA MET A 103 -15.56 -2.34 5.53
C MET A 103 -15.28 -3.61 6.36
N PRO A 104 -15.82 -4.77 5.96
CA PRO A 104 -15.51 -6.04 6.64
C PRO A 104 -14.06 -6.47 6.36
N LEU A 105 -13.41 -7.02 7.39
CA LEU A 105 -12.06 -7.56 7.28
C LEU A 105 -12.10 -9.07 7.02
N GLU A 106 -11.57 -9.49 5.88
CA GLU A 106 -11.35 -10.91 5.58
C GLU A 106 -9.95 -11.33 6.05
N LEU A 107 -9.90 -12.03 7.18
CA LEU A 107 -8.65 -12.56 7.73
C LEU A 107 -8.19 -13.79 6.95
N SER A 108 -6.89 -13.88 6.72
CA SER A 108 -6.28 -15.12 6.23
C SER A 108 -6.32 -16.21 7.30
N ALA A 109 -6.22 -17.48 6.90
CA ALA A 109 -6.26 -18.63 7.82
C ALA A 109 -5.17 -18.60 8.90
N CYS A 110 -4.10 -17.82 8.70
CA CYS A 110 -2.97 -17.68 9.61
C CYS A 110 -3.13 -16.53 10.62
N GLN A 111 -4.15 -15.68 10.49
CA GLN A 111 -4.37 -14.54 11.38
C GLN A 111 -5.37 -14.90 12.49
N GLN A 112 -4.93 -14.83 13.74
CA GLN A 112 -5.80 -15.01 14.90
C GLN A 112 -6.49 -13.68 15.25
N LYS A 113 -7.80 -13.73 15.52
CA LYS A 113 -8.55 -12.59 16.06
C LYS A 113 -8.00 -12.21 17.43
N GLY A 114 -7.61 -10.95 17.63
CA GLY A 114 -7.35 -10.37 18.95
C GLY A 114 -5.92 -9.86 19.19
N GLU A 115 -4.95 -10.19 18.34
CA GLU A 115 -3.58 -9.67 18.42
C GLU A 115 -3.30 -8.73 17.25
N ALA A 116 -3.83 -7.51 17.32
CA ALA A 116 -3.58 -6.49 16.30
C ALA A 116 -2.16 -5.94 16.45
N VAL A 117 -1.17 -6.66 15.94
CA VAL A 117 0.18 -6.11 15.74
C VAL A 117 0.19 -5.47 14.36
N SER A 118 0.08 -4.13 14.33
CA SER A 118 0.16 -3.35 13.10
C SER A 118 1.48 -2.58 13.01
N THR A 119 2.11 -2.66 11.85
CA THR A 119 3.28 -1.84 11.49
C THR A 119 2.90 -0.45 10.98
N LEU A 120 1.60 -0.18 10.78
CA LEU A 120 1.12 1.09 10.27
C LEU A 120 1.19 2.18 11.33
N ARG A 121 1.58 3.39 10.91
CA ARG A 121 1.59 4.60 11.71
C ARG A 121 1.19 5.77 10.83
N ALA A 122 0.34 6.65 11.34
CA ALA A 122 -0.05 7.87 10.64
C ALA A 122 1.17 8.78 10.43
N GLY A 123 1.30 9.36 9.24
CA GLY A 123 2.43 10.21 8.87
C GLY A 123 3.73 9.46 8.54
N GLU A 124 3.73 8.12 8.58
CA GLU A 124 4.90 7.31 8.26
C GLU A 124 4.71 6.52 6.97
N PHE A 125 5.83 6.19 6.31
CA PHE A 125 5.84 5.32 5.15
C PHE A 125 5.74 3.86 5.58
N GLN A 126 4.74 3.16 5.08
CA GLN A 126 4.67 1.71 5.17
C GLN A 126 5.40 1.08 3.99
N LYS A 127 6.46 0.34 4.29
CA LYS A 127 7.22 -0.42 3.29
C LYS A 127 6.64 -1.83 3.08
N ILE A 128 6.42 -2.22 1.84
CA ILE A 128 5.86 -3.54 1.47
C ILE A 128 6.68 -4.09 0.30
N ASN A 129 7.38 -5.19 0.51
CA ASN A 129 8.21 -5.82 -0.53
C ASN A 129 7.65 -7.20 -0.88
N PHE A 130 7.21 -7.35 -2.13
CA PHE A 130 6.64 -8.58 -2.66
C PHE A 130 7.19 -8.88 -4.05
N ARG A 131 6.95 -10.11 -4.51
CA ARG A 131 7.01 -10.44 -5.93
C ARG A 131 5.61 -10.26 -6.50
N TRP A 132 5.37 -9.11 -7.11
CA TRP A 132 4.09 -8.70 -7.67
C TRP A 132 3.82 -9.40 -9.00
N GLN A 133 2.59 -9.84 -9.20
CA GLN A 133 2.12 -10.50 -10.42
C GLN A 133 0.88 -9.82 -10.97
N LYS A 134 0.59 -10.09 -12.25
CA LYS A 134 -0.60 -9.59 -12.93
C LYS A 134 -1.87 -9.90 -12.13
N GLY A 135 -2.66 -8.87 -11.88
CA GLY A 135 -3.93 -8.97 -11.17
C GLY A 135 -3.80 -8.90 -9.64
N ASP A 136 -2.59 -8.84 -9.08
CA ASP A 136 -2.45 -8.49 -7.67
C ASP A 136 -3.11 -7.13 -7.42
N LYS A 137 -3.80 -7.04 -6.28
CA LYS A 137 -4.45 -5.83 -5.83
C LYS A 137 -4.11 -5.57 -4.37
N LEU A 138 -3.34 -4.51 -4.14
CA LEU A 138 -3.09 -3.98 -2.81
C LEU A 138 -4.11 -2.88 -2.52
N SER A 139 -4.79 -2.97 -1.38
CA SER A 139 -5.75 -1.96 -0.94
C SER A 139 -5.37 -1.46 0.44
N ILE A 140 -5.33 -0.15 0.62
CA ILE A 140 -5.09 0.51 1.91
C ILE A 140 -6.33 1.31 2.24
N TYR A 141 -6.80 1.14 3.46
CA TYR A 141 -7.97 1.83 3.98
C TYR A 141 -7.54 2.62 5.21
N CYS A 142 -7.89 3.90 5.25
CA CYS A 142 -7.61 4.81 6.34
C CYS A 142 -8.91 5.43 6.82
N VAL A 143 -9.09 5.47 8.14
CA VAL A 143 -10.20 6.10 8.85
C VAL A 143 -9.67 7.23 9.72
#